data_AF-A0A9D4K119-F1
#
_entry.id   AF-A0A9D4K119-F1
#
_cell.length_a   1.000
_cell.length_b   1.000
_cell.length_c   1.000
_cell.angle_alpha   90.00
_cell.angle_beta   90.00
_cell.angle_gamma   90.00
#
_symmetry.space_group_name_H-M   'P 1'
#
loop_
_entity.id
_entity.type
_entity.pdbx_description
1 polymer ?
#
loop_
_entity_poly.entity_id
_entity_poly.type
_entity_poly.pdbx_seq_one_letter_code
_entity_poly.pdbx_strand_id
1 'polypeptide(L)'
;MFVGLLELACPRRLVILHIRGRDTYSCEASALALRLMQKNVCPTQRIHLHCFTGTVDQVLSWSDAFPRCYFSISGLAARFDEVQKSAVRGNPADRLLVETDSLYLRVLSKRDNTPAYVGEVANTVAQIRKVTLRDILRTTAKTADVCITCRWSDTGNSLLASRGSNHMR
;
A
#
# COMPACT_ATOMS: atom_id res chain seq x y z
N MET A 1 -20.09 -8.53 -2.73
CA MET A 1 -19.59 -7.19 -3.11
C MET A 1 -18.08 -7.18 -3.29
N PHE A 2 -17.25 -7.46 -2.27
CA PHE A 2 -15.78 -7.44 -2.40
C PHE A 2 -15.22 -8.33 -3.52
N VAL A 3 -15.58 -9.62 -3.58
CA VAL A 3 -15.08 -10.55 -4.62
C VAL A 3 -15.44 -10.08 -6.04
N GLY A 4 -16.64 -9.55 -6.25
CA GLY A 4 -17.03 -9.00 -7.56
C GLY A 4 -16.23 -7.78 -7.99
N LEU A 5 -15.66 -7.01 -7.04
CA LEU A 5 -14.72 -5.94 -7.36
C LEU A 5 -13.35 -6.48 -7.80
N LEU A 6 -12.95 -7.66 -7.30
CA LEU A 6 -11.68 -8.29 -7.70
C LEU A 6 -11.70 -8.79 -9.15
N GLU A 7 -12.87 -9.09 -9.70
CA GLU A 7 -13.02 -9.42 -11.12
C GLU A 7 -12.65 -8.24 -12.03
N LEU A 8 -12.71 -7.01 -11.52
CA LEU A 8 -12.27 -5.80 -12.22
C LEU A 8 -10.76 -5.55 -12.08
N ALA A 9 -10.08 -6.30 -11.20
CA ALA A 9 -8.65 -6.18 -11.02
C ALA A 9 -7.94 -6.76 -12.25
N CYS A 10 -6.95 -6.02 -12.74
CA CYS A 10 -6.02 -6.52 -13.73
C CYS A 10 -4.59 -6.37 -13.20
N PRO A 11 -3.64 -7.22 -13.63
CA PRO A 11 -2.26 -7.22 -13.13
C PRO A 11 -1.56 -5.86 -13.18
N ARG A 12 -2.04 -4.98 -14.07
CA ARG A 12 -1.47 -3.65 -14.35
C ARG A 12 -2.08 -2.52 -13.53
N ARG A 13 -3.26 -2.71 -12.93
CA ARG A 13 -3.92 -1.71 -12.09
C ARG A 13 -3.60 -1.95 -10.62
N LEU A 14 -3.41 -0.89 -9.86
CA LEU A 14 -3.23 -0.99 -8.42
C LEU A 14 -4.55 -1.37 -7.74
N VAL A 15 -4.52 -2.36 -6.86
CA VAL A 15 -5.61 -2.64 -5.92
C VAL A 15 -5.24 -2.05 -4.57
N ILE A 16 -6.04 -1.11 -4.08
CA ILE A 16 -5.89 -0.55 -2.73
C ILE A 16 -6.86 -1.29 -1.81
N LEU A 17 -6.33 -1.96 -0.79
CA LEU A 17 -7.13 -2.74 0.16
C LEU A 17 -7.17 -2.04 1.51
N HIS A 18 -8.37 -1.86 2.02
CA HIS A 18 -8.63 -1.50 3.40
C HIS A 18 -9.05 -2.76 4.17
N ILE A 19 -8.30 -3.12 5.22
CA ILE A 19 -8.55 -4.34 6.00
C ILE A 19 -8.67 -3.97 7.48
N ARG A 20 -9.83 -4.26 8.06
CA ARG A 20 -10.13 -4.09 9.49
C ARG A 20 -10.91 -5.29 10.00
N GLY A 21 -10.40 -5.90 11.06
CA GLY A 21 -11.05 -6.97 11.82
C GLY A 21 -11.57 -6.48 13.16
N ARG A 22 -12.22 -7.39 13.90
CA ARG A 22 -12.69 -7.12 15.27
C ARG A 22 -11.55 -7.26 16.31
N ASP A 23 -10.51 -8.01 15.98
CA ASP A 23 -9.32 -8.16 16.80
C ASP A 23 -8.33 -7.01 16.58
N THR A 24 -7.44 -6.81 17.56
CA THR A 24 -6.46 -5.70 17.60
C THR A 24 -5.62 -5.58 16.33
N TYR A 25 -5.27 -6.70 15.70
CA TYR A 25 -4.34 -6.74 14.57
C TYR A 25 -5.01 -7.11 13.25
N SER A 26 -6.35 -7.21 13.24
CA SER A 26 -7.15 -7.63 12.08
C SER A 26 -6.71 -8.98 11.48
N CYS A 27 -6.21 -9.91 12.31
CA CYS A 27 -5.61 -11.17 11.86
C CYS A 27 -6.57 -12.00 11.00
N GLU A 28 -7.80 -12.23 11.46
CA GLU A 28 -8.79 -13.03 10.72
C GLU A 28 -9.20 -12.36 9.41
N ALA A 29 -9.43 -11.04 9.46
CA ALA A 29 -9.79 -10.26 8.28
C ALA A 29 -8.67 -10.24 7.24
N SER A 30 -7.41 -10.11 7.69
CA SER A 30 -6.21 -10.13 6.86
C SER A 30 -6.01 -11.49 6.20
N ALA A 31 -6.15 -12.59 6.96
CA ALA A 31 -6.04 -13.95 6.42
C ALA A 31 -7.14 -14.26 5.41
N LEU A 32 -8.39 -13.86 5.68
CA LEU A 32 -9.49 -14.02 4.74
C LEU A 32 -9.27 -13.20 3.47
N ALA A 33 -8.87 -11.94 3.59
CA ALA A 33 -8.57 -11.07 2.45
C ALA A 33 -7.43 -11.64 1.60
N LEU A 34 -6.34 -12.11 2.22
CA LEU A 34 -5.22 -12.74 1.53
C LEU A 34 -5.67 -13.96 0.71
N ARG A 35 -6.47 -14.85 1.32
CA ARG A 35 -7.03 -16.03 0.64
C ARG A 35 -7.90 -15.65 -0.55
N LEU A 36 -8.74 -14.62 -0.38
CA LEU A 36 -9.60 -14.13 -1.46
C LEU A 36 -8.78 -13.50 -2.59
N MET A 37 -7.73 -12.74 -2.27
CA MET A 37 -6.83 -12.19 -3.28
C MET A 37 -6.14 -13.32 -4.05
N GLN A 38 -5.54 -14.30 -3.36
CA GLN A 38 -4.86 -15.44 -4.02
C GLN A 38 -5.77 -16.23 -4.95
N LYS A 39 -7.06 -16.34 -4.61
CA LYS A 39 -8.04 -17.05 -5.43
C LYS A 39 -8.49 -16.26 -6.66
N ASN A 40 -8.53 -14.94 -6.60
CA ASN A 40 -9.26 -14.12 -7.58
C ASN A 40 -8.38 -13.15 -8.38
N VAL A 41 -7.11 -12.93 -8.01
CA VAL A 41 -6.20 -12.04 -8.74
C VAL A 41 -4.90 -12.74 -9.12
N CYS A 42 -4.14 -12.17 -10.05
CA CYS A 42 -2.85 -12.75 -10.45
C CYS A 42 -1.81 -12.64 -9.31
N PRO A 43 -0.85 -13.58 -9.20
CA PRO A 43 0.22 -13.51 -8.18
C PRO A 43 1.09 -12.25 -8.28
N THR A 44 1.14 -11.63 -9.46
CA THR A 44 1.89 -10.38 -9.71
C THR A 44 1.05 -9.12 -9.54
N GLN A 45 -0.18 -9.24 -9.01
CA GLN A 45 -1.09 -8.14 -8.78
C GLN A 45 -0.39 -7.10 -7.90
N ARG A 46 -0.46 -5.83 -8.31
CA ARG A 46 0.03 -4.73 -7.49
C ARG A 46 -0.99 -4.41 -6.42
N ILE A 47 -0.58 -4.45 -5.16
CA ILE A 47 -1.45 -4.31 -3.99
C ILE A 47 -0.89 -3.27 -3.05
N HIS A 48 -1.72 -2.33 -2.63
CA HIS A 48 -1.43 -1.38 -1.57
C HIS A 48 -2.35 -1.68 -0.40
N LEU A 49 -1.79 -2.24 0.68
CA LEU A 49 -2.47 -2.38 1.96
C LEU A 49 -2.48 -1.03 2.66
N HIS A 50 -3.59 -0.33 2.50
CA HIS A 50 -3.81 0.99 3.08
C HIS A 50 -4.01 0.89 4.59
N CYS A 51 -3.44 1.86 5.31
CA CYS A 51 -3.48 2.02 6.75
C CYS A 51 -3.12 0.73 7.51
N PHE A 52 -1.99 0.10 7.18
CA PHE A 52 -1.58 -1.15 7.78
C PHE A 52 -1.30 -1.00 9.30
N THR A 53 -1.90 -1.87 10.10
CA THR A 53 -1.75 -1.93 11.57
C THR A 53 -1.58 -3.36 12.09
N GLY A 54 -1.12 -4.27 11.22
CA GLY A 54 -1.02 -5.70 11.50
C GLY A 54 0.33 -6.10 12.11
N THR A 55 0.62 -7.40 12.05
CA THR A 55 1.82 -8.02 12.64
C THR A 55 2.91 -8.28 11.59
N VAL A 56 4.11 -8.65 12.05
CA VAL A 56 5.21 -9.07 11.15
C VAL A 56 4.83 -10.30 10.32
N ASP A 57 4.10 -11.25 10.89
CA ASP A 57 3.66 -12.46 10.17
C ASP A 57 2.72 -12.11 9.02
N GLN A 58 1.88 -11.08 9.19
CA GLN A 58 1.05 -10.58 8.10
C GLN A 58 1.91 -9.93 7.02
N VAL A 59 2.94 -9.14 7.38
CA VAL A 59 3.88 -8.57 6.40
C VAL A 59 4.54 -9.67 5.57
N LEU A 60 5.01 -10.75 6.22
CA LEU A 60 5.63 -11.90 5.55
C LEU A 60 4.62 -12.62 4.66
N SER A 61 3.45 -13.00 5.19
CA SER A 61 2.42 -13.74 4.45
C SER A 61 1.96 -13.02 3.18
N TRP A 62 1.72 -11.70 3.28
CA TRP A 62 1.36 -10.88 2.13
C TRP A 62 2.52 -10.70 1.16
N SER A 63 3.74 -10.56 1.67
CA SER A 63 4.96 -10.39 0.88
C SER A 63 5.33 -11.64 0.07
N ASP A 64 5.09 -12.82 0.62
CA ASP A 64 5.37 -14.12 0.01
C ASP A 64 4.32 -14.43 -1.07
N ALA A 65 3.05 -14.12 -0.79
CA ALA A 65 1.96 -14.34 -1.75
C ALA A 65 2.01 -13.34 -2.92
N PHE A 66 2.38 -12.09 -2.66
CA PHE A 66 2.35 -11.01 -3.65
C PHE A 66 3.66 -10.21 -3.62
N PRO A 67 4.57 -10.44 -4.58
CA PRO A 67 5.85 -9.73 -4.65
C PRO A 67 5.73 -8.20 -4.81
N ARG A 68 4.55 -7.72 -5.23
CA ARG A 68 4.21 -6.30 -5.43
C ARG A 68 3.17 -5.81 -4.42
N CYS A 69 3.26 -6.30 -3.18
CA CYS A 69 2.47 -5.85 -2.05
C CYS A 69 3.21 -4.77 -1.26
N TYR A 70 2.53 -3.65 -1.01
CA TYR A 70 3.05 -2.48 -0.31
C TYR A 70 2.20 -2.19 0.92
N PHE A 71 2.82 -1.70 1.99
CA PHE A 71 2.18 -1.47 3.29
C PHE A 71 2.31 0.00 3.65
N SER A 72 1.17 0.69 3.76
CA SER A 72 1.16 2.11 4.09
C SER A 72 0.91 2.34 5.57
N ILE A 73 1.76 3.14 6.18
CA ILE A 73 1.70 3.49 7.59
C ILE A 73 1.15 4.91 7.73
N SER A 74 0.06 5.03 8.49
CA SER A 74 -0.59 6.32 8.79
C SER A 74 -0.12 6.90 10.12
N GLY A 75 -0.68 8.04 10.52
CA GLY A 75 -0.39 8.65 11.83
C GLY A 75 -0.79 7.81 13.04
N LEU A 76 -1.51 6.69 12.86
CA LEU A 76 -1.70 5.68 13.90
C LEU A 76 -0.38 5.11 14.44
N ALA A 77 0.71 5.19 13.68
CA ALA A 77 2.03 4.75 14.11
C ALA A 77 2.48 5.36 15.45
N ALA A 78 2.00 6.56 15.77
CA ALA A 78 2.30 7.23 17.04
C ALA A 78 1.71 6.49 18.27
N ARG A 79 0.74 5.60 18.04
CA ARG A 79 0.04 4.82 19.07
C ARG A 79 0.31 3.33 18.96
N PHE A 80 1.21 2.91 18.08
CA PHE A 80 1.53 1.50 17.89
C PHE A 80 2.17 0.89 19.13
N ASP A 81 1.74 -0.33 19.46
CA ASP A 81 2.43 -1.19 20.42
C ASP A 81 3.69 -1.81 19.80
N GLU A 82 4.41 -2.62 20.58
CA GLU A 82 5.64 -3.25 20.09
C GLU A 82 5.41 -4.32 19.01
N VAL A 83 4.22 -4.92 18.92
CA VAL A 83 3.89 -5.88 17.85
C VAL A 83 3.80 -5.14 16.52
N GLN A 84 3.05 -4.04 16.49
CA GLN A 84 2.90 -3.21 15.29
C GLN A 84 4.21 -2.50 14.91
N LYS A 85 4.96 -1.99 15.89
CA LYS A 85 6.30 -1.43 15.65
C LYS A 85 7.27 -2.47 15.09
N SER A 86 7.20 -3.71 15.57
CA SER A 86 8.00 -4.83 15.02
C SER A 86 7.63 -5.11 13.57
N ALA A 87 6.34 -5.04 13.21
CA ALA A 87 5.90 -5.17 11.82
C ALA A 87 6.47 -4.04 10.93
N VAL A 88 6.46 -2.78 11.41
CA VAL A 88 7.07 -1.65 10.69
C VAL A 88 8.59 -1.82 10.53
N ARG A 89 9.28 -2.33 11.56
CA ARG A 89 10.72 -2.64 11.49
C ARG A 89 11.03 -3.77 10.52
N GLY A 90 10.24 -4.83 10.53
CA GLY A 90 10.38 -6.01 9.68
C GLY A 90 9.94 -5.81 8.24
N ASN A 91 9.26 -4.70 7.93
CA ASN A 91 8.83 -4.39 6.58
C ASN A 91 10.01 -4.12 5.63
N PRO A 92 10.10 -4.79 4.48
CA PRO A 92 11.08 -4.45 3.45
C PRO A 92 10.99 -2.97 3.08
N ALA A 93 12.14 -2.29 3.03
CA ALA A 93 12.17 -0.83 2.84
C ALA A 93 11.53 -0.40 1.51
N ASP A 94 11.67 -1.22 0.47
CA ASP A 94 11.10 -1.06 -0.87
C ASP A 94 9.60 -1.44 -0.96
N ARG A 95 8.98 -1.83 0.15
CA ARG A 95 7.54 -2.13 0.26
C ARG A 95 6.81 -1.24 1.26
N LEU A 96 7.54 -0.38 1.97
CA LEU A 96 6.99 0.54 2.95
C LEU A 96 6.51 1.85 2.28
N LEU A 97 5.31 2.27 2.63
CA LEU A 97 4.71 3.56 2.27
C LEU A 97 4.35 4.34 3.54
N VAL A 98 4.15 5.64 3.38
CA VAL A 98 3.62 6.53 4.42
C VAL A 98 2.44 7.30 3.86
N GLU A 99 1.42 7.52 4.69
CA GLU A 99 0.22 8.25 4.32
C GLU A 99 -0.33 9.05 5.49
N THR A 100 -1.25 9.96 5.23
CA THR A 100 -1.95 10.69 6.30
C THR A 100 -3.33 10.13 6.60
N ASP A 101 -4.00 9.55 5.60
CA ASP A 101 -5.43 9.23 5.65
C ASP A 101 -6.29 10.44 6.09
N SER A 102 -5.88 11.64 5.64
CA SER A 102 -6.56 12.89 5.99
C SER A 102 -8.03 12.86 5.54
N LEU A 103 -8.97 13.33 6.36
CA LEU A 103 -8.83 14.17 7.56
C LEU A 103 -8.65 13.40 8.89
N TYR A 104 -8.50 12.08 8.84
CA TYR A 104 -8.46 11.18 10.00
C TYR A 104 -7.02 10.92 10.48
N LEU A 105 -6.85 10.12 11.54
CA LEU A 105 -5.58 9.48 11.94
C LEU A 105 -4.35 10.40 12.13
N ARG A 106 -4.57 11.58 12.72
CA ARG A 106 -3.49 12.51 13.09
C ARG A 106 -2.48 11.88 14.07
N VAL A 107 -1.21 12.30 13.96
CA VAL A 107 -0.11 11.85 14.82
C VAL A 107 -0.29 12.38 16.26
N LEU A 108 -0.28 13.70 16.46
CA LEU A 108 -0.29 14.31 17.81
C LEU A 108 -1.14 15.60 17.96
N SER A 109 -1.53 16.27 16.86
CA SER A 109 -2.07 17.65 16.88
C SER A 109 -3.53 17.80 17.35
N LYS A 110 -3.92 18.97 17.88
CA LYS A 110 -5.34 19.35 18.08
C LYS A 110 -6.01 19.85 16.79
N ARG A 111 -5.24 20.15 15.73
CA ARG A 111 -5.74 20.59 14.42
C ARG A 111 -6.19 19.40 13.56
N ASP A 112 -7.01 19.67 12.55
CA ASP A 112 -7.44 18.66 11.58
C ASP A 112 -6.25 18.10 10.81
N ASN A 113 -6.28 16.80 10.51
CA ASN A 113 -5.21 16.19 9.73
C ASN A 113 -5.28 16.70 8.28
N THR A 114 -4.12 16.90 7.66
CA THR A 114 -4.01 17.34 6.27
C THR A 114 -2.88 16.60 5.57
N PRO A 115 -2.89 16.50 4.23
CA PRO A 115 -1.80 15.89 3.48
C PRO A 115 -0.42 16.49 3.76
N ALA A 116 -0.36 17.76 4.20
CA ALA A 116 0.88 18.44 4.57
C ALA A 116 1.61 17.76 5.75
N TYR A 117 0.91 16.96 6.57
CA TYR A 117 1.47 16.26 7.72
C TYR A 117 2.08 14.89 7.41
N VAL A 118 2.21 14.51 6.13
CA VAL A 118 2.88 13.24 5.76
C VAL A 118 4.33 13.17 6.28
N GLY A 119 5.00 14.32 6.41
CA GLY A 119 6.34 14.41 7.02
C GLY A 119 6.37 14.03 8.50
N GLU A 120 5.30 14.32 9.26
CA GLU A 120 5.18 13.93 10.66
C GLU A 120 5.05 12.40 10.79
N VAL A 121 4.23 11.80 9.93
CA VAL A 121 4.09 10.33 9.86
C VAL A 121 5.41 9.67 9.50
N ALA A 122 6.11 10.21 8.48
CA ALA A 122 7.43 9.73 8.10
C ALA A 122 8.44 9.81 9.25
N ASN A 123 8.38 10.87 10.06
CA ASN A 123 9.25 11.03 11.22
C ASN A 123 8.96 9.98 12.31
N THR A 124 7.69 9.69 12.59
CA THR A 124 7.32 8.60 13.50
C THR A 124 7.83 7.24 12.99
N VAL A 125 7.68 6.95 11.70
CA VAL A 125 8.20 5.72 11.09
C VAL A 125 9.73 5.65 11.16
N ALA A 126 10.43 6.77 10.96
CA ALA A 126 11.89 6.84 11.07
C ALA A 126 12.36 6.49 12.49
N GLN A 127 11.67 7.00 13.52
CA GLN A 127 11.94 6.66 14.92
C GLN A 127 11.74 5.17 15.20
N ILE A 128 10.64 4.58 14.72
CA ILE A 128 10.37 3.14 14.88
C ILE A 128 11.46 2.29 14.21
N ARG A 129 11.89 2.67 12.99
CA ARG A 129 12.91 1.95 12.23
C ARG A 129 14.36 2.27 12.64
N LYS A 130 14.57 3.24 13.53
CA LYS A 130 15.90 3.72 13.94
C LYS A 130 16.77 4.16 12.76
N VAL A 131 16.17 4.88 11.82
CA VAL A 131 16.85 5.46 10.64
C VAL A 131 16.55 6.96 10.54
N THR A 132 17.22 7.66 9.64
CA THR A 132 16.96 9.10 9.47
C THR A 132 15.62 9.36 8.78
N LEU A 133 14.98 10.48 9.09
CA LEU A 133 13.78 10.95 8.36
C LEU A 133 14.07 11.07 6.86
N ARG A 134 15.25 11.56 6.48
CA ARG A 134 15.67 11.69 5.08
C ARG A 134 15.69 10.34 4.37
N ASP A 135 16.13 9.27 5.04
CA ASP A 135 16.14 7.92 4.45
C ASP A 135 14.73 7.37 4.26
N ILE A 136 13.82 7.58 5.24
CA ILE A 136 12.41 7.22 5.08
C ILE A 136 11.81 7.97 3.89
N LEU A 137 11.89 9.30 3.85
CA LEU A 137 11.31 10.11 2.78
C LEU A 137 11.82 9.70 1.40
N ARG A 138 13.14 9.51 1.25
CA ARG A 138 13.74 9.08 -0.01
C ARG A 138 13.21 7.71 -0.44
N THR A 139 13.17 6.76 0.50
CA THR A 139 12.78 5.38 0.21
C THR A 139 11.30 5.29 -0.12
N THR A 140 10.43 5.88 0.72
CA THR A 140 8.97 5.82 0.53
C THR A 140 8.52 6.60 -0.70
N ALA A 141 9.20 7.69 -1.07
CA ALA A 141 8.93 8.39 -2.34
C ALA A 141 9.24 7.51 -3.56
N LYS A 142 10.38 6.80 -3.55
CA LYS A 142 10.72 5.84 -4.60
C LYS A 142 9.72 4.68 -4.65
N THR A 143 9.35 4.13 -3.48
CA THR A 143 8.35 3.06 -3.37
C THR A 143 6.99 3.53 -3.88
N ALA A 144 6.57 4.76 -3.57
CA ALA A 144 5.31 5.35 -4.05
C ALA A 144 5.29 5.50 -5.57
N ASP A 145 6.39 5.92 -6.21
CA ASP A 145 6.46 5.97 -7.68
C ASP A 145 6.29 4.59 -8.31
N VAL A 146 6.94 3.55 -7.76
CA VAL A 146 6.78 2.18 -8.28
C VAL A 146 5.38 1.62 -8.02
N CYS A 147 4.81 1.92 -6.85
CA CYS A 147 3.50 1.42 -6.43
C CYS A 147 2.35 2.10 -7.19
N ILE A 148 2.35 3.43 -7.25
CA ILE A 148 1.18 4.21 -7.70
C ILE A 148 1.27 4.49 -9.20
N THR A 149 2.47 4.64 -9.76
CA THR A 149 2.60 4.99 -11.17
C THR A 149 2.24 3.77 -12.04
N CYS A 150 1.22 3.95 -12.87
CA CYS A 150 0.97 3.11 -14.04
C CYS A 150 1.45 3.91 -15.24
N ARG A 151 2.54 3.51 -15.90
CA ARG A 151 3.01 4.28 -17.06
C ARG A 151 2.00 4.11 -18.19
N TRP A 152 1.80 5.16 -18.98
CA TRP A 152 0.95 5.08 -20.18
C TRP A 152 1.41 3.96 -21.11
N SER A 153 2.71 3.71 -21.23
CA SER A 153 3.29 2.58 -21.96
C SER A 153 2.80 1.22 -21.48
N ASP A 154 2.45 1.11 -20.19
CA ASP A 154 1.95 -0.12 -19.59
C ASP A 154 0.47 -0.36 -19.91
N THR A 155 -0.26 0.63 -20.45
CA THR A 155 -1.70 0.51 -20.73
C THR A 155 -2.03 -0.20 -22.04
N GLY A 156 -1.03 -0.56 -22.84
CA GLY A 156 -1.23 -1.41 -24.03
C GLY A 156 -2.30 -0.86 -24.97
N ASN A 157 -2.29 0.45 -25.25
CA ASN A 157 -3.23 1.03 -26.20
C ASN A 157 -2.79 0.72 -27.65
N SER A 158 -2.90 -0.54 -28.04
CA SER A 158 -2.81 -1.00 -29.44
C SER A 158 -4.08 -0.71 -30.25
N LEU A 159 -5.12 -0.13 -29.63
CA LEU A 159 -6.38 0.19 -30.29
C LEU A 159 -6.38 1.51 -31.07
N LEU A 160 -5.34 2.35 -30.92
CA LEU A 160 -5.16 3.56 -31.75
C LEU A 160 -4.12 3.38 -32.88
N ALA A 161 -3.35 2.30 -32.88
CA ALA A 161 -2.34 2.05 -33.92
C ALA A 161 -2.91 1.37 -35.18
N SER A 162 -4.16 0.89 -35.16
CA SER A 162 -4.78 0.13 -36.27
C SER A 162 -5.81 0.91 -37.10
N ARG A 163 -6.02 2.21 -36.84
CA ARG A 163 -6.99 3.05 -37.58
C ARG A 163 -6.38 4.18 -38.41
N GLY A 164 -5.08 4.13 -38.70
CA GLY A 164 -4.38 5.19 -39.43
C GLY A 164 -3.59 4.72 -40.65
N SER A 165 -4.11 3.78 -41.45
CA SER A 165 -3.58 3.54 -42.80
C SER A 165 -4.59 2.77 -43.65
N ASN A 166 -5.69 3.43 -44.00
CA ASN A 166 -6.53 3.02 -45.12
C ASN A 166 -7.28 4.25 -45.60
N HIS A 167 -6.59 5.08 -46.38
CA HIS A 167 -7.12 5.85 -47.52
C HIS A 167 -5.92 6.41 -48.29
N MET A 168 -5.36 5.58 -49.18
CA MET A 168 -4.78 6.08 -50.42
C MET A 168 -5.89 6.10 -51.46
N ARG A 169 -6.19 7.29 -51.99
CA ARG A 169 -6.38 7.62 -53.41
C ARG A 169 -6.80 9.07 -53.55
#